data_AF-A0A497CN50-F1
#
_entry.id   AF-A0A497CN50-F1
#
_cell.length_a   1.000
_cell.length_b   1.000
_cell.length_c   1.000
_cell.angle_alpha   90.00
_cell.angle_beta   90.00
_cell.angle_gamma   90.00
#
_symmetry.space_group_name_H-M   'P 1'
#
loop_
_entity.id
_entity.type
_entity.pdbx_description
1 polymer ?
#
loop_
_entity_poly.entity_id
_entity_poly.type
_entity_poly.pdbx_seq_one_letter_code
_entity_poly.pdbx_strand_id
1 'polypeptide(L)'
;MDVEWYTMGPDLQNIDLLKQKVIDYGVMAICICYSGSFINYEYEHYQPPTDWQEPNHSVAIIGWDDSRVTQAPLPGAWLVKNSWGAGWGFDGYFWVSYYDKQACRNPEMGAVSFYNVERSTFDTAYYHDAHGWRDTADFSMAMNAFETSRAESVVAMNFFSAADSINYTVSIYGSFDGDTLTDLLSTKSGYIEFTGLHTIMLDDTIDFVGESAFYAFLQVSAGGIAYDRTSEVPVLLGASTRVIVPSKASEGESFYFENGQWNDFYHYDDPSGFQNSGNFCIKALAVHNLEVGISQNPEQKAELQNNYPNPFSASTTINFSLKARADIVISIYSMNGQLLETLAEASYTTGSHEVIWTSSSNQKPGIYFCTIQENGKVLATRKLMKVK
;
A
#
# COMPACT_ATOMS: atom_id res chain seq x y z
N MET A 1 -0.41 -3.50 -4.92
CA MET A 1 -1.07 -2.83 -3.79
C MET A 1 0.03 -2.23 -2.96
N ASP A 2 -0.13 -0.98 -2.59
CA ASP A 2 0.83 -0.26 -1.78
C ASP A 2 0.16 0.21 -0.50
N VAL A 3 0.96 0.33 0.55
CA VAL A 3 0.53 0.79 1.87
C VAL A 3 1.42 1.94 2.27
N GLU A 4 0.84 3.07 2.65
CA GLU A 4 1.57 4.20 3.22
C GLU A 4 1.15 4.40 4.68
N TRP A 5 2.15 4.70 5.50
CA TRP A 5 2.01 4.94 6.92
C TRP A 5 2.29 6.39 7.25
N TYR A 6 1.41 7.01 8.05
CA TYR A 6 1.57 8.39 8.48
C TYR A 6 1.39 8.55 9.98
N THR A 7 2.04 9.57 10.52
CA THR A 7 1.78 10.09 11.85
C THR A 7 1.48 11.58 11.78
N MET A 8 0.46 12.02 12.52
CA MET A 8 0.02 13.42 12.56
C MET A 8 1.01 14.32 13.30
N GLY A 9 1.82 13.74 14.20
CA GLY A 9 2.74 14.45 15.08
C GLY A 9 2.04 15.08 16.30
N PRO A 10 2.81 15.47 17.35
CA PRO A 10 2.29 16.03 18.60
C PRO A 10 1.44 17.30 18.36
N ASP A 11 1.86 18.15 17.43
CA ASP A 11 1.31 19.49 17.23
C ASP A 11 0.47 19.63 15.96
N LEU A 12 -0.13 18.53 15.49
CA LEU A 12 -0.94 18.48 14.25
C LEU A 12 -0.17 18.88 12.98
N GLN A 13 1.16 18.85 13.00
CA GLN A 13 2.01 19.32 11.91
C GLN A 13 1.72 18.64 10.55
N ASN A 14 1.26 17.38 10.57
CA ASN A 14 0.95 16.62 9.36
C ASN A 14 -0.56 16.51 9.10
N ILE A 15 -1.41 17.27 9.80
CA ILE A 15 -2.86 17.12 9.66
C ILE A 15 -3.37 17.36 8.24
N ASP A 16 -2.80 18.34 7.53
CA ASP A 16 -3.19 18.65 6.17
C ASP A 16 -2.76 17.56 5.19
N LEU A 17 -1.60 16.93 5.42
CA LEU A 17 -1.20 15.73 4.69
C LEU A 17 -2.22 14.61 4.89
N LEU A 18 -2.60 14.34 6.13
CA LEU A 18 -3.59 13.28 6.45
C LEU A 18 -4.95 13.55 5.80
N LYS A 19 -5.43 14.81 5.82
CA LYS A 19 -6.65 15.21 5.10
C LYS A 19 -6.52 14.98 3.60
N GLN A 20 -5.37 15.33 3.02
CA GLN A 20 -5.09 15.12 1.60
C GLN A 20 -5.12 13.64 1.24
N LYS A 21 -4.55 12.76 2.07
CA LYS A 21 -4.61 11.30 1.85
C LYS A 21 -6.03 10.74 1.93
N VAL A 22 -6.89 11.29 2.79
CA VAL A 22 -8.34 10.97 2.77
C VAL A 22 -9.01 11.43 1.47
N ILE A 23 -8.63 12.59 0.93
CA ILE A 23 -9.15 13.07 -0.37
C ILE A 23 -8.73 12.12 -1.50
N ASP A 24 -7.44 11.78 -1.53
CA ASP A 24 -6.82 11.03 -2.63
C ASP A 24 -7.25 9.55 -2.62
N TYR A 25 -7.25 8.92 -1.44
CA TYR A 25 -7.45 7.47 -1.28
C TYR A 25 -8.79 7.11 -0.64
N GLY A 26 -9.52 8.09 -0.10
CA GLY A 26 -10.89 7.95 0.39
C GLY A 26 -11.02 7.50 1.85
N VAL A 27 -10.10 6.68 2.35
CA VAL A 27 -10.19 6.12 3.70
C VAL A 27 -8.80 5.92 4.31
N MET A 28 -8.69 6.16 5.63
CA MET A 28 -7.48 5.81 6.39
C MET A 28 -7.87 5.00 7.63
N ALA A 29 -7.17 3.90 7.88
CA ALA A 29 -7.31 3.15 9.12
C ALA A 29 -6.51 3.82 10.24
N ILE A 30 -7.08 3.87 11.45
CA ILE A 30 -6.42 4.33 12.67
C ILE A 30 -6.76 3.42 13.85
N CYS A 31 -6.00 3.53 14.93
CA CYS A 31 -6.37 2.98 16.23
C CYS A 31 -6.88 4.07 17.18
N ILE A 32 -7.71 3.64 18.15
CA ILE A 32 -8.14 4.43 19.30
C ILE A 32 -8.17 3.56 20.56
N CYS A 33 -8.14 4.18 21.73
CA CYS A 33 -8.61 3.53 22.94
C CYS A 33 -10.09 3.84 23.15
N TYR A 34 -10.96 2.86 22.92
CA TYR A 34 -12.37 3.02 23.20
C TYR A 34 -12.71 2.67 24.65
N SER A 35 -13.38 3.60 25.32
CA SER A 35 -14.04 3.42 26.61
C SER A 35 -15.28 4.32 26.65
N GLY A 36 -16.31 3.89 27.37
CA GLY A 36 -17.50 4.71 27.62
C GLY A 36 -17.18 6.04 28.31
N SER A 37 -16.03 6.15 29.00
CA SER A 37 -15.57 7.40 29.61
C SER A 37 -15.01 8.41 28.62
N PHE A 38 -14.63 7.98 27.41
CA PHE A 38 -14.01 8.84 26.40
C PHE A 38 -15.01 9.33 25.35
N ILE A 39 -16.23 8.78 25.33
CA ILE A 39 -17.27 9.16 24.37
C ILE A 39 -18.43 9.87 25.06
N ASN A 40 -18.87 11.00 24.52
CA ASN A 40 -20.04 11.73 25.03
C ASN A 40 -21.34 11.27 24.34
N TYR A 41 -22.47 11.87 24.75
CA TYR A 41 -23.79 11.55 24.21
C TYR A 41 -24.01 12.02 22.77
N GLU A 42 -23.12 12.88 22.24
CA GLU A 42 -23.12 13.33 20.84
C GLU A 42 -22.19 12.49 19.96
N TYR A 43 -21.71 11.35 20.48
CA TYR A 43 -20.76 10.46 19.80
C TYR A 43 -19.46 11.14 19.40
N GLU A 44 -18.94 11.99 20.28
CA GLU A 44 -17.59 12.55 20.16
C GLU A 44 -16.68 11.82 21.12
N HIS A 45 -15.57 11.32 20.58
CA HIS A 45 -14.57 10.56 21.29
C HIS A 45 -13.28 11.39 21.45
N TYR A 46 -12.76 11.37 22.68
CA TYR A 46 -11.49 11.98 23.04
C TYR A 46 -10.89 11.25 24.25
N GLN A 47 -9.76 10.58 24.03
CA GLN A 47 -8.87 10.11 25.09
C GLN A 47 -7.82 11.19 25.41
N PRO A 48 -7.74 11.69 26.65
CA PRO A 48 -6.76 12.70 27.01
C PRO A 48 -5.33 12.13 27.05
N PRO A 49 -4.28 12.91 26.73
CA PRO A 49 -2.89 12.45 26.73
C PRO A 49 -2.39 11.92 28.10
N THR A 50 -3.04 12.33 29.19
CA THR A 50 -2.71 11.90 30.56
C THR A 50 -3.23 10.52 30.91
N ASP A 51 -4.11 9.93 30.09
CA ASP A 51 -4.65 8.60 30.33
C ASP A 51 -3.65 7.50 29.96
N TRP A 52 -3.61 6.42 30.75
CA TRP A 52 -2.63 5.35 30.64
C TRP A 52 -3.12 4.17 29.77
N GLN A 53 -4.37 4.17 29.32
CA GLN A 53 -4.91 3.06 28.54
C GLN A 53 -4.32 3.08 27.12
N GLU A 54 -4.03 1.87 26.63
CA GLU A 54 -3.52 1.63 25.29
C GLU A 54 -4.67 1.41 24.29
N PRO A 55 -4.40 1.54 22.97
CA PRO A 55 -5.42 1.29 21.96
C PRO A 55 -6.02 -0.12 22.10
N ASN A 56 -7.34 -0.19 21.91
CA ASN A 56 -8.08 -1.45 21.98
C ASN A 56 -9.11 -1.58 20.84
N HIS A 57 -9.18 -0.60 19.95
CA HIS A 57 -10.15 -0.55 18.85
C HIS A 57 -9.54 0.10 17.60
N SER A 58 -10.08 -0.24 16.44
CA SER A 58 -9.67 0.35 15.16
C SER A 58 -10.90 0.82 14.37
N VAL A 59 -10.73 1.96 13.71
CA VAL A 59 -11.78 2.65 12.95
C VAL A 59 -11.21 3.21 11.66
N ALA A 60 -12.10 3.56 10.74
CA ALA A 60 -11.73 4.10 9.43
C ALA A 60 -12.11 5.58 9.33
N ILE A 61 -11.14 6.48 9.20
CA ILE A 61 -11.36 7.89 8.87
C ILE A 61 -11.93 7.98 7.46
N ILE A 62 -13.06 8.68 7.31
CA ILE A 62 -13.74 8.91 6.02
C ILE A 62 -14.00 10.39 5.73
N GLY A 63 -13.59 11.28 6.63
CA GLY A 63 -13.81 12.71 6.52
C GLY A 63 -13.39 13.44 7.79
N TRP A 64 -13.63 14.74 7.84
CA TRP A 64 -13.29 15.58 8.98
C TRP A 64 -14.14 16.86 9.02
N ASP A 65 -14.10 17.55 10.16
CA ASP A 65 -14.67 18.88 10.35
C ASP A 65 -13.79 19.67 11.33
N ASP A 66 -13.14 20.72 10.82
CA ASP A 66 -12.22 21.58 11.58
C ASP A 66 -12.95 22.44 12.63
N SER A 67 -14.26 22.60 12.51
CA SER A 67 -15.08 23.36 13.45
C SER A 67 -15.76 22.49 14.51
N ARG A 68 -15.61 21.16 14.43
CA ARG A 68 -16.27 20.23 15.35
C ARG A 68 -15.74 20.41 16.76
N VAL A 69 -16.60 20.86 17.67
CA VAL A 69 -16.29 20.91 19.10
C VAL A 69 -16.43 19.50 19.67
N THR A 70 -15.52 19.09 20.56
CA THR A 70 -15.53 17.80 21.26
C THR A 70 -15.19 18.03 22.74
N GLN A 71 -14.95 16.98 23.53
CA GLN A 71 -14.43 17.16 24.90
C GLN A 71 -12.98 17.67 24.95
N ALA A 72 -12.29 17.74 23.81
CA ALA A 72 -10.90 18.17 23.71
C ALA A 72 -10.70 19.69 23.90
N PRO A 73 -9.46 20.16 24.16
CA PRO A 73 -9.19 21.58 24.41
C PRO A 73 -9.49 22.53 23.24
N LEU A 74 -9.47 22.03 22.00
CA LEU A 74 -9.65 22.81 20.78
C LEU A 74 -10.55 22.06 19.79
N PRO A 75 -11.25 22.77 18.89
CA PRO A 75 -12.11 22.15 17.88
C PRO A 75 -11.31 21.41 16.81
N GLY A 76 -11.99 20.50 16.12
CA GLY A 76 -11.44 19.68 15.04
C GLY A 76 -11.58 18.19 15.34
N ALA A 77 -12.23 17.47 14.43
CA ALA A 77 -12.42 16.03 14.58
C ALA A 77 -12.46 15.30 13.24
N TRP A 78 -12.02 14.05 13.26
CA TRP A 78 -12.19 13.07 12.20
C TRP A 78 -13.58 12.45 12.27
N LEU A 79 -14.26 12.34 11.14
CA LEU A 79 -15.43 11.48 11.00
C LEU A 79 -14.94 10.06 10.73
N VAL A 80 -15.30 9.13 11.59
CA VAL A 80 -14.86 7.73 11.50
C VAL A 80 -16.03 6.77 11.34
N LYS A 81 -15.80 5.71 10.56
CA LYS A 81 -16.69 4.55 10.44
C LYS A 81 -16.29 3.47 11.43
N ASN A 82 -17.27 2.95 12.15
CA ASN A 82 -17.12 1.88 13.12
C ASN A 82 -17.61 0.51 12.58
N SER A 83 -17.41 -0.55 13.36
CA SER A 83 -17.78 -1.94 13.09
C SER A 83 -18.88 -2.51 14.00
N TRP A 84 -19.58 -1.68 14.79
CA TRP A 84 -20.67 -2.13 15.69
C TRP A 84 -22.07 -2.06 15.08
N GLY A 85 -22.16 -1.90 13.77
CA GLY A 85 -23.40 -1.86 13.01
C GLY A 85 -24.06 -0.48 12.95
N ALA A 86 -25.05 -0.36 12.06
CA ALA A 86 -25.71 0.91 11.77
C ALA A 86 -26.65 1.39 12.88
N GLY A 87 -27.01 0.55 13.86
CA GLY A 87 -27.86 0.96 14.99
C GLY A 87 -27.13 1.75 16.08
N TRP A 88 -25.82 1.98 15.94
CA TRP A 88 -24.99 2.64 16.94
C TRP A 88 -24.40 3.95 16.38
N GLY A 89 -24.31 5.00 17.20
CA GLY A 89 -23.75 6.27 16.76
C GLY A 89 -24.64 6.98 15.73
N PHE A 90 -24.00 7.68 14.80
CA PHE A 90 -24.64 8.25 13.61
C PHE A 90 -24.65 7.23 12.49
N ASP A 91 -25.52 6.22 12.55
CA ASP A 91 -25.60 5.14 11.55
C ASP A 91 -24.32 4.29 11.40
N GLY A 92 -23.62 4.05 12.51
CA GLY A 92 -22.34 3.34 12.57
C GLY A 92 -21.12 4.27 12.51
N TYR A 93 -21.32 5.59 12.55
CA TYR A 93 -20.27 6.60 12.48
C TYR A 93 -20.22 7.43 13.76
N PHE A 94 -19.05 8.00 14.06
CA PHE A 94 -18.85 8.92 15.18
C PHE A 94 -17.65 9.84 14.93
N TRP A 95 -17.42 10.80 15.84
CA TRP A 95 -16.33 11.76 15.72
C TRP A 95 -15.19 11.40 16.67
N VAL A 96 -13.95 11.51 16.19
CA VAL A 96 -12.73 11.37 17.00
C VAL A 96 -11.95 12.66 16.94
N SER A 97 -11.66 13.28 18.08
CA SER A 97 -10.92 14.54 18.16
C SER A 97 -9.54 14.43 17.51
N TYR A 98 -9.06 15.51 16.86
CA TYR A 98 -7.66 15.62 16.42
C TYR A 98 -6.64 15.54 17.57
N TYR A 99 -7.10 15.82 18.78
CA TYR A 99 -6.26 15.86 19.98
C TYR A 99 -6.29 14.53 20.75
N ASP A 100 -7.04 13.54 20.29
CA ASP A 100 -7.06 12.20 20.88
C ASP A 100 -5.63 11.65 21.01
N LYS A 101 -5.36 10.96 22.12
CA LYS A 101 -4.03 10.40 22.44
C LYS A 101 -3.49 9.49 21.33
N GLN A 102 -4.36 8.67 20.72
CA GLN A 102 -3.95 7.56 19.86
C GLN A 102 -4.23 7.82 18.39
N ALA A 103 -5.37 8.45 18.08
CA ALA A 103 -5.81 8.67 16.69
C ALA A 103 -4.74 9.40 15.86
N CYS A 104 -4.29 8.75 14.78
CA CYS A 104 -3.24 9.23 13.88
C CYS A 104 -1.86 9.50 14.54
N ARG A 105 -1.64 9.08 15.79
CA ARG A 105 -0.43 9.40 16.57
C ARG A 105 0.33 8.16 17.02
N ASN A 106 -0.36 7.02 17.11
CA ASN A 106 0.29 5.80 17.53
C ASN A 106 1.39 5.40 16.52
N PRO A 107 2.64 5.16 16.97
CA PRO A 107 3.73 4.84 16.07
C PRO A 107 3.59 3.46 15.41
N GLU A 108 3.01 2.50 16.12
CA GLU A 108 2.85 1.09 15.67
C GLU A 108 1.50 0.80 15.01
N MET A 109 0.50 1.67 15.22
CA MET A 109 -0.85 1.53 14.67
C MET A 109 -1.39 2.86 14.11
N GLY A 110 -0.52 3.64 13.46
CA GLY A 110 -0.74 5.01 12.99
C GLY A 110 -1.87 5.20 11.99
N ALA A 111 -1.78 6.23 11.15
CA ALA A 111 -2.74 6.42 10.06
C ALA A 111 -2.27 5.66 8.82
N VAL A 112 -3.01 4.63 8.43
CA VAL A 112 -2.62 3.73 7.32
C VAL A 112 -3.56 3.93 6.14
N SER A 113 -2.99 4.16 4.96
CA SER A 113 -3.73 4.20 3.69
C SER A 113 -3.30 3.09 2.77
N PHE A 114 -4.28 2.54 2.03
CA PHE A 114 -4.04 1.64 0.93
C PHE A 114 -4.26 2.39 -0.38
N TYR A 115 -3.33 2.25 -1.32
CA TYR A 115 -3.43 2.84 -2.65
C TYR A 115 -2.94 1.84 -3.71
N ASN A 116 -3.26 2.13 -4.98
CA ASN A 116 -3.07 1.19 -6.09
C ASN A 116 -3.66 -0.21 -5.77
N VAL A 117 -4.85 -0.21 -5.14
CA VAL A 117 -5.56 -1.44 -4.79
C VAL A 117 -6.30 -1.94 -6.01
N GLU A 118 -5.59 -2.71 -6.83
CA GLU A 118 -6.13 -3.38 -8.00
C GLU A 118 -6.16 -4.89 -7.76
N ARG A 119 -6.99 -5.61 -8.52
CA ARG A 119 -6.95 -7.08 -8.51
C ARG A 119 -5.56 -7.50 -8.95
N SER A 120 -4.86 -8.25 -8.08
CA SER A 120 -3.51 -8.73 -8.38
C SER A 120 -3.47 -9.43 -9.73
N THR A 121 -2.51 -9.03 -10.55
CA THR A 121 -2.20 -9.70 -11.82
C THR A 121 -1.05 -10.69 -11.68
N PHE A 122 -0.45 -10.80 -10.50
CA PHE A 122 0.62 -11.75 -10.22
C PHE A 122 0.04 -13.12 -9.88
N ASP A 123 0.65 -14.16 -10.41
CA ASP A 123 0.25 -15.55 -10.23
C ASP A 123 1.08 -16.24 -9.14
N THR A 124 2.30 -15.76 -8.91
CA THR A 124 3.22 -16.27 -7.89
C THR A 124 3.80 -15.10 -7.08
N ALA A 125 3.93 -15.28 -5.77
CA ALA A 125 4.74 -14.43 -4.91
C ALA A 125 5.79 -15.29 -4.20
N TYR A 126 7.05 -14.96 -4.42
CA TYR A 126 8.20 -15.55 -3.73
C TYR A 126 8.46 -14.76 -2.46
N TYR A 127 8.41 -15.42 -1.30
CA TYR A 127 8.61 -14.79 -0.01
C TYR A 127 9.02 -15.81 1.05
N HIS A 128 9.75 -15.34 2.05
CA HIS A 128 10.09 -16.11 3.26
C HIS A 128 9.48 -15.51 4.54
N ASP A 129 8.94 -14.29 4.45
CA ASP A 129 8.27 -13.56 5.53
C ASP A 129 6.76 -13.85 5.53
N ALA A 130 6.31 -14.71 6.44
CA ALA A 130 4.92 -15.13 6.53
C ALA A 130 4.01 -14.05 7.13
N HIS A 131 4.53 -13.27 8.09
CA HIS A 131 3.77 -12.22 8.78
C HIS A 131 4.08 -10.81 8.29
N GLY A 132 5.07 -10.64 7.42
CA GLY A 132 5.57 -9.35 6.98
C GLY A 132 6.38 -8.63 8.07
N TRP A 133 6.32 -7.31 8.07
CA TRP A 133 7.18 -6.47 8.91
C TRP A 133 6.90 -6.67 10.42
N ARG A 134 7.80 -7.37 11.12
CA ARG A 134 7.75 -7.61 12.57
C ARG A 134 8.79 -6.80 13.33
N ASP A 135 9.92 -6.53 12.71
CA ASP A 135 10.98 -5.66 13.23
C ASP A 135 11.85 -5.15 12.07
N THR A 136 12.80 -4.27 12.37
CA THR A 136 13.72 -3.67 11.39
C THR A 136 15.16 -3.87 11.84
N ALA A 137 15.98 -4.44 10.97
CA ALA A 137 17.41 -4.60 11.21
C ALA A 137 18.17 -3.39 10.64
N ASP A 138 19.18 -2.89 11.37
CA ASP A 138 19.98 -1.72 10.99
C ASP A 138 21.04 -2.07 9.91
N PHE A 139 20.56 -2.56 8.78
CA PHE A 139 21.35 -2.85 7.59
C PHE A 139 20.87 -1.99 6.43
N SER A 140 21.77 -1.67 5.50
CA SER A 140 21.42 -0.91 4.29
C SER A 140 21.22 -1.79 3.06
N MET A 141 21.67 -3.06 3.12
CA MET A 141 21.64 -4.00 2.00
C MET A 141 21.27 -5.40 2.50
N ALA A 142 20.33 -6.02 1.83
CA ALA A 142 19.89 -7.38 2.09
C ALA A 142 19.44 -8.06 0.80
N MET A 143 19.33 -9.38 0.84
CA MET A 143 18.74 -10.16 -0.24
C MET A 143 18.01 -11.40 0.27
N ASN A 144 17.05 -11.86 -0.51
CA ASN A 144 16.44 -13.19 -0.36
C ASN A 144 16.83 -14.08 -1.55
N ALA A 145 17.17 -15.33 -1.27
CA ALA A 145 17.38 -16.36 -2.28
C ALA A 145 16.07 -17.11 -2.53
N PHE A 146 15.74 -17.28 -3.80
CA PHE A 146 14.53 -17.96 -4.24
C PHE A 146 14.86 -18.98 -5.31
N GLU A 147 13.96 -19.95 -5.49
CA GLU A 147 14.06 -20.95 -6.53
C GLU A 147 12.71 -21.08 -7.23
N THR A 148 12.72 -20.91 -8.55
CA THR A 148 11.56 -21.18 -9.39
C THR A 148 11.32 -22.68 -9.51
N SER A 149 10.07 -23.10 -9.75
CA SER A 149 9.72 -24.53 -9.93
C SER A 149 9.10 -24.83 -11.29
N ARG A 150 8.94 -23.80 -12.11
CA ARG A 150 8.22 -23.82 -13.38
C ARG A 150 8.63 -22.62 -14.23
N ALA A 151 8.29 -22.67 -15.50
CA ALA A 151 8.47 -21.52 -16.38
C ALA A 151 7.53 -20.39 -15.95
N GLU A 152 8.11 -19.24 -15.63
CA GLU A 152 7.41 -18.03 -15.23
C GLU A 152 8.32 -16.81 -15.36
N SER A 153 7.74 -15.63 -15.24
CA SER A 153 8.47 -14.38 -15.38
C SER A 153 8.36 -13.53 -14.13
N VAL A 154 9.50 -13.21 -13.50
CA VAL A 154 9.55 -12.23 -12.41
C VAL A 154 9.46 -10.83 -13.01
N VAL A 155 8.55 -10.02 -12.48
CA VAL A 155 8.20 -8.71 -13.05
C VAL A 155 8.17 -7.58 -12.02
N ALA A 156 8.18 -7.90 -10.73
CA ALA A 156 8.16 -6.89 -9.68
C ALA A 156 8.84 -7.38 -8.41
N MET A 157 9.30 -6.42 -7.60
CA MET A 157 9.72 -6.66 -6.22
C MET A 157 8.80 -5.93 -5.26
N ASN A 158 8.57 -6.51 -4.09
CA ASN A 158 7.76 -5.92 -3.03
C ASN A 158 8.52 -5.94 -1.71
N PHE A 159 8.58 -4.79 -1.03
CA PHE A 159 9.32 -4.64 0.22
C PHE A 159 8.76 -3.50 1.08
N PHE A 160 9.12 -3.48 2.36
CA PHE A 160 8.78 -2.37 3.26
C PHE A 160 9.91 -1.34 3.33
N SER A 161 9.57 -0.06 3.24
CA SER A 161 10.44 1.03 3.71
C SER A 161 10.14 1.28 5.19
N ALA A 162 11.18 1.27 6.02
CA ALA A 162 11.07 1.51 7.46
C ALA A 162 11.25 2.98 7.86
N ALA A 163 11.46 3.86 6.89
CA ALA A 163 11.59 5.30 7.07
C ALA A 163 11.01 6.05 5.87
N ASP A 164 10.65 7.30 6.11
CA ASP A 164 10.24 8.25 5.08
C ASP A 164 11.45 8.74 4.27
N SER A 165 11.18 9.19 3.05
CA SER A 165 12.16 9.89 2.20
C SER A 165 13.44 9.10 1.92
N ILE A 166 13.31 7.84 1.49
CA ILE A 166 14.44 6.98 1.18
C ILE A 166 14.68 6.89 -0.32
N ASN A 167 15.95 6.78 -0.71
CA ASN A 167 16.31 6.20 -2.00
C ASN A 167 16.43 4.69 -1.84
N TYR A 168 16.02 3.95 -2.86
CA TYR A 168 16.14 2.50 -2.90
C TYR A 168 16.77 2.05 -4.22
N THR A 169 17.35 0.85 -4.19
CA THR A 169 17.69 0.06 -5.37
C THR A 169 17.20 -1.36 -5.16
N VAL A 170 16.43 -1.86 -6.12
CA VAL A 170 16.03 -3.28 -6.19
C VAL A 170 16.73 -3.92 -7.38
N SER A 171 17.21 -5.14 -7.21
CA SER A 171 17.90 -5.88 -8.27
C SER A 171 17.58 -7.36 -8.21
N ILE A 172 17.56 -8.02 -9.37
CA ILE A 172 17.49 -9.47 -9.48
C ILE A 172 18.82 -9.98 -10.04
N TYR A 173 19.45 -10.91 -9.33
CA TYR A 173 20.67 -11.60 -9.75
C TYR A 173 20.38 -13.08 -10.00
N GLY A 174 21.04 -13.68 -10.99
CA GLY A 174 20.93 -15.10 -11.32
C GLY A 174 21.90 -15.99 -10.54
N SER A 175 22.91 -15.44 -9.87
CA SER A 175 23.95 -16.24 -9.22
C SER A 175 24.56 -15.59 -7.97
N PHE A 176 24.83 -16.42 -6.96
CA PHE A 176 25.55 -16.07 -5.74
C PHE A 176 26.41 -17.25 -5.30
N ASP A 177 27.70 -17.03 -5.08
CA ASP A 177 28.66 -18.08 -4.69
C ASP A 177 28.94 -18.12 -3.18
N GLY A 178 28.22 -17.32 -2.39
CA GLY A 178 28.45 -17.13 -0.95
C GLY A 178 29.21 -15.85 -0.62
N ASP A 179 29.86 -15.21 -1.60
CA ASP A 179 30.64 -13.97 -1.40
C ASP A 179 30.25 -12.88 -2.40
N THR A 180 29.98 -13.23 -3.65
CA THR A 180 29.71 -12.28 -4.74
C THR A 180 28.41 -12.58 -5.47
N LEU A 181 27.57 -11.56 -5.62
CA LEU A 181 26.44 -11.57 -6.55
C LEU A 181 26.94 -11.36 -7.97
N THR A 182 26.53 -12.25 -8.87
CA THR A 182 26.87 -12.20 -10.30
C THR A 182 25.62 -12.41 -11.15
N ASP A 183 25.73 -12.22 -12.46
CA ASP A 183 24.60 -12.35 -13.39
C ASP A 183 23.45 -11.39 -13.04
N LEU A 184 23.69 -10.09 -13.12
CA LEU A 184 22.65 -9.07 -12.91
C LEU A 184 21.61 -9.16 -14.04
N LEU A 185 20.38 -9.54 -13.70
CA LEU A 185 19.27 -9.74 -14.64
C LEU A 185 18.40 -8.48 -14.80
N SER A 186 18.16 -7.74 -13.72
CA SER A 186 17.49 -6.43 -13.77
C SER A 186 17.85 -5.60 -12.55
N THR A 187 17.78 -4.27 -12.69
CA THR A 187 17.97 -3.33 -11.58
C THR A 187 17.10 -2.10 -11.77
N LYS A 188 16.55 -1.58 -10.69
CA LYS A 188 15.78 -0.35 -10.67
C LYS A 188 16.04 0.42 -9.39
N SER A 189 16.30 1.71 -9.53
CA SER A 189 16.43 2.63 -8.40
C SER A 189 15.31 3.64 -8.41
N GLY A 190 14.95 4.14 -7.24
CA GLY A 190 13.92 5.16 -7.10
C GLY A 190 13.94 5.83 -5.74
N TYR A 191 12.91 6.61 -5.51
CA TYR A 191 12.68 7.34 -4.27
C TYR A 191 11.30 6.99 -3.73
N ILE A 192 11.22 6.78 -2.42
CA ILE A 192 9.99 6.53 -1.67
C ILE A 192 9.84 7.65 -0.66
N GLU A 193 8.73 8.37 -0.75
CA GLU A 193 8.45 9.51 0.13
C GLU A 193 8.02 9.06 1.53
N PHE A 194 7.20 8.01 1.62
CA PHE A 194 6.58 7.58 2.87
C PHE A 194 6.90 6.13 3.22
N THR A 195 7.07 5.90 4.52
CA THR A 195 7.16 4.58 5.15
C THR A 195 5.98 3.70 4.76
N GLY A 196 6.22 2.42 4.51
CA GLY A 196 5.15 1.46 4.23
C GLY A 196 5.56 0.33 3.30
N LEU A 197 4.60 -0.26 2.60
CA LEU A 197 4.79 -1.41 1.70
C LEU A 197 4.70 -0.96 0.25
N HIS A 198 5.71 -1.30 -0.55
CA HIS A 198 5.86 -0.80 -1.92
C HIS A 198 6.00 -1.93 -2.91
N THR A 199 5.29 -1.86 -4.04
CA THR A 199 5.43 -2.75 -5.18
C THR A 199 6.14 -2.03 -6.31
N ILE A 200 7.37 -2.45 -6.61
CA ILE A 200 8.19 -1.87 -7.67
C ILE A 200 8.17 -2.79 -8.89
N MET A 201 7.53 -2.34 -9.97
CA MET A 201 7.62 -3.00 -11.28
C MET A 201 9.04 -2.88 -11.81
N LEU A 202 9.64 -4.00 -12.21
CA LEU A 202 10.97 -4.03 -12.83
C LEU A 202 10.85 -3.56 -14.28
N ASP A 203 11.92 -2.91 -14.78
CA ASP A 203 11.96 -2.44 -16.17
C ASP A 203 12.06 -3.63 -17.16
N ASP A 204 12.74 -4.70 -16.71
CA ASP A 204 12.88 -5.94 -17.45
C ASP A 204 11.96 -7.04 -16.88
N THR A 205 11.44 -7.85 -17.78
CA THR A 205 10.79 -9.12 -17.44
C THR A 205 11.87 -10.19 -17.39
N ILE A 206 12.03 -10.85 -16.24
CA ILE A 206 13.05 -11.91 -16.06
C ILE A 206 12.40 -13.27 -16.20
N ASP A 207 12.68 -13.93 -17.32
CA ASP A 207 12.13 -15.26 -17.64
C ASP A 207 13.01 -16.37 -17.04
N PHE A 208 12.39 -17.21 -16.21
CA PHE A 208 13.02 -18.44 -15.70
C PHE A 208 12.42 -19.66 -16.40
N VAL A 209 13.25 -20.70 -16.56
CA VAL A 209 12.82 -21.97 -17.16
C VAL A 209 12.98 -23.08 -16.15
N GLY A 210 11.85 -23.61 -15.68
CA GLY A 210 11.85 -24.76 -14.77
C GLY A 210 12.42 -24.41 -13.39
N GLU A 211 13.35 -25.23 -12.90
CA GLU A 211 14.04 -25.00 -11.63
C GLU A 211 15.25 -24.09 -11.85
N SER A 212 15.22 -22.90 -11.26
CA SER A 212 16.29 -21.91 -11.36
C SER A 212 16.33 -21.04 -10.11
N ALA A 213 17.51 -20.94 -9.51
CA ALA A 213 17.77 -20.06 -8.39
C ALA A 213 17.91 -18.60 -8.86
N PHE A 214 17.47 -17.67 -8.03
CA PHE A 214 17.69 -16.23 -8.22
C PHE A 214 17.69 -15.50 -6.88
N TYR A 215 18.25 -14.29 -6.86
CA TYR A 215 18.47 -13.51 -5.65
C TYR A 215 17.85 -12.14 -5.80
N ALA A 216 16.88 -11.85 -4.94
CA ALA A 216 16.18 -10.58 -4.87
C ALA A 216 16.90 -9.66 -3.90
N PHE A 217 17.65 -8.70 -4.43
CA PHE A 217 18.49 -7.76 -3.69
C PHE A 217 17.76 -6.44 -3.44
N LEU A 218 17.89 -5.90 -2.23
CA LEU A 218 17.40 -4.59 -1.83
C LEU A 218 18.52 -3.79 -1.17
N GLN A 219 18.65 -2.54 -1.60
CA GLN A 219 19.42 -1.51 -0.91
C GLN A 219 18.52 -0.32 -0.59
N VAL A 220 18.67 0.25 0.61
CA VAL A 220 17.99 1.46 1.05
C VAL A 220 18.99 2.48 1.59
N SER A 221 18.69 3.77 1.45
CA SER A 221 19.56 4.85 1.95
C SER A 221 19.44 5.12 3.45
N ALA A 222 18.31 4.73 4.07
CA ALA A 222 18.03 4.94 5.49
C ALA A 222 16.91 3.99 5.97
N GLY A 223 16.72 3.92 7.29
CA GLY A 223 15.60 3.22 7.93
C GLY A 223 15.86 1.76 8.29
N GLY A 224 16.82 1.10 7.64
CA GLY A 224 17.08 -0.32 7.86
C GLY A 224 16.24 -1.23 6.95
N ILE A 225 16.42 -2.54 7.08
CA ILE A 225 15.66 -3.55 6.32
C ILE A 225 14.63 -4.22 7.23
N ALA A 226 13.36 -4.16 6.84
CA ALA A 226 12.27 -4.85 7.52
C ALA A 226 12.41 -6.37 7.42
N TYR A 227 12.15 -7.07 8.52
CA TYR A 227 12.15 -8.53 8.57
C TYR A 227 10.97 -9.08 9.39
N ASP A 228 10.55 -10.30 9.03
CA ASP A 228 9.64 -11.13 9.84
C ASP A 228 10.48 -11.89 10.85
N ARG A 229 9.90 -12.16 12.03
CA ARG A 229 10.48 -13.01 13.08
C ARG A 229 9.39 -13.55 13.98
N THR A 230 9.71 -14.64 14.68
CA THR A 230 8.86 -15.08 15.80
C THR A 230 8.74 -13.95 16.80
N SER A 231 7.50 -13.65 17.19
CA SER A 231 7.21 -12.49 18.00
C SER A 231 6.21 -12.82 19.09
N GLU A 232 6.41 -12.20 20.26
CA GLU A 232 5.42 -12.21 21.33
C GLU A 232 4.49 -11.00 21.17
N VAL A 233 3.21 -11.24 20.90
CA VAL A 233 2.22 -10.18 20.73
C VAL A 233 1.43 -10.00 22.02
N PRO A 234 1.43 -8.79 22.62
CA PRO A 234 0.53 -8.47 23.71
C PRO A 234 -0.90 -8.45 23.17
N VAL A 235 -1.80 -9.21 23.80
CA VAL A 235 -3.22 -9.22 23.42
C VAL A 235 -3.86 -7.92 23.91
N LEU A 236 -4.23 -7.02 23.00
CA LEU A 236 -4.76 -5.68 23.27
C LEU A 236 -6.17 -5.65 23.93
N LEU A 237 -6.71 -6.80 24.37
CA LEU A 237 -8.08 -6.93 24.88
C LEU A 237 -8.15 -7.58 26.28
N GLY A 238 -7.22 -7.23 27.17
CA GLY A 238 -7.29 -7.63 28.59
C GLY A 238 -7.10 -9.12 28.88
N ALA A 239 -6.56 -9.88 27.92
CA ALA A 239 -6.19 -11.27 28.16
C ALA A 239 -4.96 -11.35 29.06
N SER A 240 -4.94 -12.31 29.98
CA SER A 240 -3.84 -12.56 30.91
C SER A 240 -2.65 -13.30 30.28
N THR A 241 -2.71 -13.59 28.98
CA THR A 241 -1.72 -14.41 28.28
C THR A 241 -1.21 -13.70 27.03
N ARG A 242 0.11 -13.63 26.88
CA ARG A 242 0.77 -13.21 25.64
C ARG A 242 0.69 -14.34 24.61
N VAL A 243 0.57 -14.01 23.33
CA VAL A 243 0.50 -14.99 22.24
C VAL A 243 1.80 -14.96 21.45
N ILE A 244 2.42 -16.12 21.30
CA ILE A 244 3.57 -16.28 20.41
C ILE A 244 3.05 -16.49 18.99
N VAL A 245 3.53 -15.67 18.07
CA VAL A 245 3.31 -15.80 16.63
C VAL A 245 4.60 -16.37 16.03
N PRO A 246 4.64 -17.67 15.69
CA PRO A 246 5.87 -18.32 15.26
C PRO A 246 6.14 -18.08 13.76
N SER A 247 7.33 -17.57 13.45
CA SER A 247 7.89 -17.52 12.09
C SER A 247 8.92 -18.63 11.90
N LYS A 248 9.27 -18.93 10.66
CA LYS A 248 10.26 -19.95 10.31
C LYS A 248 11.27 -19.37 9.34
N ALA A 249 12.51 -19.78 9.51
CA ALA A 249 13.61 -19.50 8.61
C ALA A 249 14.48 -20.74 8.44
N SER A 250 15.21 -20.80 7.34
CA SER A 250 16.23 -21.81 7.05
C SER A 250 17.53 -21.12 6.62
N GLU A 251 18.66 -21.80 6.82
CA GLU A 251 19.94 -21.37 6.26
C GLU A 251 19.81 -21.21 4.74
N GLY A 252 20.41 -20.14 4.22
CA GLY A 252 20.44 -19.82 2.80
C GLY A 252 19.22 -19.07 2.25
N GLU A 253 18.22 -18.73 3.07
CA GLU A 253 17.01 -18.02 2.62
C GLU A 253 17.21 -16.50 2.51
N SER A 254 17.83 -15.89 3.52
CA SER A 254 18.02 -14.45 3.64
C SER A 254 19.46 -14.10 3.99
N PHE A 255 20.00 -13.03 3.40
CA PHE A 255 21.35 -12.56 3.65
C PHE A 255 21.38 -11.04 3.83
N TYR A 256 22.32 -10.56 4.64
CA TYR A 256 22.60 -9.13 4.80
C TYR A 256 24.08 -8.83 4.56
N PHE A 257 24.36 -7.64 4.04
CA PHE A 257 25.73 -7.21 3.80
C PHE A 257 26.21 -6.33 4.95
N GLU A 258 27.28 -6.75 5.61
CA GLU A 258 27.90 -6.01 6.71
C GLU A 258 29.41 -6.23 6.70
N ASN A 259 30.18 -5.20 7.03
CA ASN A 259 31.64 -5.28 7.14
C ASN A 259 32.35 -5.84 5.90
N GLY A 260 31.75 -5.64 4.71
CA GLY A 260 32.31 -6.07 3.44
C GLY A 260 31.99 -7.52 3.04
N GLN A 261 31.10 -8.21 3.76
CA GLN A 261 30.75 -9.60 3.49
C GLN A 261 29.23 -9.83 3.57
N TRP A 262 28.76 -10.83 2.83
CA TRP A 262 27.41 -11.35 2.99
C TRP A 262 27.34 -12.33 4.16
N ASN A 263 26.37 -12.13 5.03
CA ASN A 263 26.12 -12.96 6.20
C ASN A 263 24.72 -13.57 6.09
N ASP A 264 24.61 -14.86 6.43
CA ASP A 264 23.32 -15.53 6.50
C ASP A 264 22.50 -15.00 7.68
N PHE A 265 21.32 -14.48 7.38
CA PHE A 265 20.44 -13.89 8.39
C PHE A 265 19.85 -14.93 9.34
N TYR A 266 19.84 -16.22 8.96
CA TYR A 266 19.47 -17.29 9.86
C TYR A 266 20.31 -17.30 11.15
N HIS A 267 21.57 -16.85 11.08
CA HIS A 267 22.48 -16.75 12.24
C HIS A 267 22.50 -15.37 12.92
N TYR A 268 21.64 -14.45 12.50
CA TYR A 268 21.54 -13.13 13.13
C TYR A 268 21.13 -13.25 14.60
N ASP A 269 21.86 -12.54 15.48
CA ASP A 269 21.56 -12.49 16.91
C ASP A 269 20.38 -11.57 17.19
N ASP A 270 19.17 -12.13 17.14
CA ASP A 270 17.93 -11.38 17.27
C ASP A 270 17.75 -10.85 18.71
N PRO A 271 17.60 -9.52 18.90
CA PRO A 271 17.48 -8.91 20.23
C PRO A 271 16.22 -9.34 21.00
N SER A 272 15.20 -9.90 20.33
CA SER A 272 14.02 -10.48 20.99
C SER A 272 14.32 -11.81 21.70
N GLY A 273 15.45 -12.46 21.37
CA GLY A 273 15.81 -13.79 21.84
C GLY A 273 15.20 -14.94 21.02
N PHE A 274 14.35 -14.67 20.02
CA PHE A 274 13.81 -15.67 19.10
C PHE A 274 14.75 -15.94 17.92
N GLN A 275 15.87 -16.57 18.22
CA GLN A 275 16.93 -16.91 17.26
C GLN A 275 16.40 -17.79 16.11
N ASN A 276 17.07 -17.71 14.95
CA ASN A 276 16.84 -18.59 13.81
C ASN A 276 15.40 -18.60 13.26
N SER A 277 14.70 -17.47 13.37
CA SER A 277 13.30 -17.35 12.92
C SER A 277 13.06 -16.22 11.94
N GLY A 278 14.13 -15.50 11.57
CA GLY A 278 14.05 -14.25 10.84
C GLY A 278 14.26 -14.41 9.33
N ASN A 279 13.45 -13.70 8.54
CA ASN A 279 13.62 -13.57 7.09
C ASN A 279 13.28 -12.13 6.65
N PHE A 280 14.04 -11.57 5.72
CA PHE A 280 13.77 -10.21 5.24
C PHE A 280 12.46 -10.13 4.48
N CYS A 281 11.74 -9.03 4.65
CA CYS A 281 10.49 -8.75 3.95
C CYS A 281 10.76 -8.25 2.52
N ILE A 282 11.43 -9.08 1.72
CA ILE A 282 11.75 -8.86 0.32
C ILE A 282 11.06 -9.96 -0.48
N LYS A 283 10.16 -9.56 -1.37
CA LYS A 283 9.39 -10.49 -2.21
C LYS A 283 9.69 -10.26 -3.68
N ALA A 284 9.66 -11.33 -4.47
CA ALA A 284 9.62 -11.25 -5.93
C ALA A 284 8.24 -11.71 -6.42
N LEU A 285 7.65 -10.96 -7.35
CA LEU A 285 6.32 -11.22 -7.88
C LEU A 285 6.44 -11.64 -9.34
N ALA A 286 5.78 -12.75 -9.67
CA ALA A 286 5.87 -13.35 -10.98
C ALA A 286 4.51 -13.61 -11.62
N VAL A 287 4.52 -13.73 -12.95
CA VAL A 287 3.35 -14.01 -13.78
C VAL A 287 3.54 -15.31 -14.56
N HIS A 288 2.43 -15.99 -14.77
CA HIS A 288 2.32 -17.28 -15.44
C HIS A 288 1.83 -17.08 -16.86
N ASN A 289 2.66 -17.44 -17.83
CA ASN A 289 2.22 -17.43 -19.22
C ASN A 289 1.83 -18.84 -19.67
N LEU A 290 0.54 -19.18 -19.57
CA LEU A 290 0.01 -20.44 -20.10
C LEU A 290 -0.15 -20.42 -21.63
N GLU A 291 -0.05 -19.25 -22.28
CA GLU A 291 -0.28 -19.11 -23.71
C GLU A 291 0.80 -18.25 -24.39
N VAL A 292 1.82 -18.96 -24.88
CA VAL A 292 2.76 -18.55 -25.94
C VAL A 292 3.85 -17.53 -25.53
N GLY A 293 5.10 -17.89 -25.86
CA GLY A 293 6.30 -17.12 -25.59
C GLY A 293 6.26 -15.68 -26.11
N ILE A 294 6.96 -14.82 -25.36
CA ILE A 294 6.99 -13.34 -25.40
C ILE A 294 5.80 -12.72 -24.64
N SER A 295 5.97 -12.59 -23.33
CA SER A 295 5.18 -11.69 -22.49
C SER A 295 5.44 -10.24 -22.91
N GLN A 296 4.37 -9.52 -23.25
CA GLN A 296 4.41 -8.06 -23.22
C GLN A 296 4.52 -7.64 -21.75
N ASN A 297 5.62 -6.95 -21.42
CA ASN A 297 5.88 -6.30 -20.15
C ASN A 297 4.58 -5.67 -19.58
N PRO A 298 4.23 -5.87 -18.29
CA PRO A 298 3.09 -5.18 -17.67
C PRO A 298 3.12 -3.64 -17.81
N GLU A 299 4.26 -3.02 -18.15
CA GLU A 299 4.38 -1.61 -18.55
C GLU A 299 3.89 -1.28 -19.97
N GLN A 300 3.43 -2.24 -20.78
CA GLN A 300 2.84 -1.98 -22.11
C GLN A 300 1.33 -1.66 -22.07
N LYS A 301 0.74 -1.51 -20.89
CA LYS A 301 -0.69 -1.21 -20.74
C LYS A 301 -1.00 0.27 -20.97
N ALA A 302 -2.23 0.56 -21.36
CA ALA A 302 -2.76 1.93 -21.35
C ALA A 302 -2.72 2.53 -19.92
N GLU A 303 -2.18 3.73 -19.77
CA GLU A 303 -2.19 4.46 -18.51
C GLU A 303 -3.33 5.49 -18.50
N LEU A 304 -4.26 5.40 -17.54
CA LEU A 304 -5.31 6.39 -17.34
C LEU A 304 -4.85 7.47 -16.35
N GLN A 305 -4.72 8.70 -16.83
CA GLN A 305 -4.31 9.86 -16.04
C GLN A 305 -5.49 10.48 -15.29
N ASN A 306 -5.20 11.39 -14.37
CA ASN A 306 -6.22 12.17 -13.70
C ASN A 306 -6.99 13.03 -14.71
N ASN A 307 -8.31 13.09 -14.54
CA ASN A 307 -9.13 13.96 -15.34
C ASN A 307 -8.94 15.42 -14.92
N TYR A 308 -8.96 16.35 -15.87
CA TYR A 308 -8.85 17.78 -15.57
C TYR A 308 -9.93 18.58 -16.32
N PRO A 309 -10.69 19.44 -15.62
CA PRO A 309 -10.67 19.67 -14.17
C PRO A 309 -11.28 18.49 -13.36
N ASN A 310 -10.84 18.31 -12.11
CA ASN A 310 -11.50 17.46 -11.10
C ASN A 310 -11.40 18.16 -9.73
N PRO A 311 -12.50 18.61 -9.10
CA PRO A 311 -13.89 18.49 -9.56
C PRO A 311 -14.20 19.31 -10.82
N PHE A 312 -15.24 18.94 -11.57
CA PHE A 312 -15.69 19.65 -12.76
C PHE A 312 -17.17 20.05 -12.68
N SER A 313 -17.56 21.13 -13.37
CA SER A 313 -18.95 21.62 -13.43
C SER A 313 -19.67 21.17 -14.70
N ALA A 314 -19.12 21.49 -15.88
CA ALA A 314 -19.72 21.18 -17.17
C ALA A 314 -19.07 19.97 -17.85
N SER A 315 -17.74 20.00 -17.98
CA SER A 315 -16.96 18.98 -18.66
C SER A 315 -15.62 18.72 -17.98
N THR A 316 -15.06 17.53 -18.20
CA THR A 316 -13.71 17.17 -17.80
C THR A 316 -13.00 16.41 -18.91
N THR A 317 -11.69 16.60 -19.04
CA THR A 317 -10.85 15.89 -20.01
C THR A 317 -10.24 14.67 -19.33
N ILE A 318 -10.45 13.50 -19.93
CA ILE A 318 -9.87 12.22 -19.52
C ILE A 318 -8.66 11.96 -20.42
N ASN A 319 -7.47 11.98 -19.83
CA ASN A 319 -6.22 11.74 -20.55
C ASN A 319 -5.78 10.29 -20.35
N PHE A 320 -5.30 9.66 -21.42
CA PHE A 320 -4.68 8.34 -21.33
C PHE A 320 -3.49 8.22 -22.29
N SER A 321 -2.52 7.39 -21.95
CA SER A 321 -1.35 7.13 -22.80
C SER A 321 -1.30 5.67 -23.20
N LEU A 322 -0.85 5.41 -24.43
CA LEU A 322 -0.66 4.06 -24.97
C LEU A 322 0.79 3.85 -25.36
N LYS A 323 1.36 2.71 -24.96
CA LYS A 323 2.72 2.29 -25.37
C LYS A 323 2.73 1.51 -26.68
N ALA A 324 1.59 0.97 -27.10
CA ALA A 324 1.38 0.25 -28.35
C ALA A 324 -0.02 0.53 -28.91
N ARG A 325 -0.26 0.11 -30.16
CA ARG A 325 -1.61 0.19 -30.74
C ARG A 325 -2.55 -0.78 -30.01
N ALA A 326 -3.70 -0.31 -29.56
CA ALA A 326 -4.69 -1.14 -28.86
C ALA A 326 -6.13 -0.68 -29.07
N ASP A 327 -7.09 -1.59 -28.87
CA ASP A 327 -8.52 -1.28 -28.89
C ASP A 327 -8.95 -0.78 -27.51
N ILE A 328 -9.42 0.47 -27.45
CA ILE A 328 -9.73 1.16 -26.20
C ILE A 328 -11.24 1.41 -26.08
N VAL A 329 -11.78 1.09 -24.90
CA VAL A 329 -13.14 1.47 -24.49
C VAL A 329 -13.09 2.32 -23.23
N ILE A 330 -13.62 3.54 -23.29
CA ILE A 330 -13.73 4.44 -22.13
C ILE A 330 -15.21 4.57 -21.76
N SER A 331 -15.54 4.25 -20.51
CA SER A 331 -16.93 4.18 -20.03
C SER A 331 -17.10 4.91 -18.71
N ILE A 332 -18.23 5.58 -18.53
CA ILE A 332 -18.64 6.29 -17.32
C ILE A 332 -19.75 5.52 -16.61
N TYR A 333 -19.57 5.31 -15.30
CA TYR A 333 -20.50 4.64 -14.42
C TYR A 333 -20.96 5.55 -13.28
N SER A 334 -22.18 5.34 -12.83
CA SER A 334 -22.71 5.92 -11.58
C SER A 334 -22.09 5.26 -10.34
N MET A 335 -22.32 5.86 -9.17
CA MET A 335 -21.88 5.31 -7.87
C MET A 335 -22.44 3.90 -7.58
N ASN A 336 -23.57 3.55 -8.18
CA ASN A 336 -24.20 2.22 -8.04
C ASN A 336 -23.71 1.22 -9.10
N GLY A 337 -22.71 1.57 -9.92
CA GLY A 337 -22.18 0.71 -10.97
C GLY A 337 -23.02 0.66 -12.26
N GLN A 338 -24.07 1.47 -12.38
CA GLN A 338 -24.83 1.58 -13.64
C GLN A 338 -23.99 2.31 -14.69
N LEU A 339 -23.81 1.70 -15.87
CA LEU A 339 -23.22 2.34 -17.06
C LEU A 339 -24.09 3.52 -17.50
N LEU A 340 -23.49 4.71 -17.57
CA LEU A 340 -24.14 5.94 -17.98
C LEU A 340 -23.82 6.29 -19.44
N GLU A 341 -22.56 6.14 -19.84
CA GLU A 341 -22.08 6.58 -21.16
C GLU A 341 -20.79 5.86 -21.55
N THR A 342 -20.61 5.58 -22.85
CA THR A 342 -19.33 5.14 -23.43
C THR A 342 -18.78 6.30 -24.26
N LEU A 343 -17.64 6.85 -23.83
CA LEU A 343 -17.04 8.05 -24.41
C LEU A 343 -16.15 7.75 -25.61
N ALA A 344 -15.53 6.57 -25.63
CA ALA A 344 -14.70 6.11 -26.72
C ALA A 344 -14.80 4.59 -26.85
N GLU A 345 -14.82 4.10 -28.08
CA GLU A 345 -14.75 2.68 -28.45
C GLU A 345 -14.08 2.59 -29.82
N ALA A 346 -12.75 2.54 -29.85
CA ALA A 346 -11.96 2.61 -31.07
C ALA A 346 -10.55 2.03 -30.91
N SER A 347 -9.88 1.71 -32.02
CA SER A 347 -8.45 1.43 -32.03
C SER A 347 -7.65 2.73 -31.98
N TYR A 348 -6.73 2.84 -31.02
CA TYR A 348 -5.83 3.97 -30.87
C TYR A 348 -4.37 3.53 -31.13
N THR A 349 -3.54 4.45 -31.62
CA THR A 349 -2.10 4.21 -31.84
C THR A 349 -1.29 4.56 -30.59
N THR A 350 0.00 4.20 -30.56
CA THR A 350 0.91 4.65 -29.51
C THR A 350 0.91 6.17 -29.34
N GLY A 351 1.06 6.65 -28.11
CA GLY A 351 1.07 8.09 -27.76
C GLY A 351 0.00 8.47 -26.74
N SER A 352 -0.09 9.77 -26.45
CA SER A 352 -1.09 10.35 -25.55
C SER A 352 -2.36 10.71 -26.29
N HIS A 353 -3.50 10.45 -25.65
CA HIS A 353 -4.85 10.68 -26.19
C HIS A 353 -5.72 11.33 -25.12
N GLU A 354 -6.74 12.05 -25.57
CA GLU A 354 -7.71 12.69 -24.70
C GLU A 354 -9.14 12.42 -25.18
N VAL A 355 -10.04 12.26 -24.22
CA VAL A 355 -11.48 12.18 -24.47
C VAL A 355 -12.18 13.10 -23.48
N ILE A 356 -13.09 13.93 -23.98
CA ILE A 356 -13.82 14.90 -23.16
C ILE A 356 -15.14 14.30 -22.75
N TRP A 357 -15.40 14.27 -21.44
CA TRP A 357 -16.74 14.01 -20.93
C TRP A 357 -17.46 15.33 -20.71
N THR A 358 -18.56 15.57 -21.42
CA THR A 358 -19.46 16.69 -21.17
C THR A 358 -20.72 16.19 -20.49
N SER A 359 -20.91 16.55 -19.22
CA SER A 359 -22.06 16.07 -18.47
C SER A 359 -23.36 16.70 -19.00
N SER A 360 -24.42 15.89 -19.07
CA SER A 360 -25.74 16.39 -19.44
C SER A 360 -26.27 17.39 -18.39
N SER A 361 -27.17 18.29 -18.81
CA SER A 361 -27.80 19.28 -17.93
C SER A 361 -28.56 18.66 -16.75
N ASN A 362 -29.01 17.41 -16.89
CA ASN A 362 -29.75 16.68 -15.86
C ASN A 362 -28.86 15.78 -14.98
N GLN A 363 -27.56 15.72 -15.27
CA GLN A 363 -26.62 14.91 -14.50
C GLN A 363 -26.41 15.55 -13.12
N LYS A 364 -26.76 14.82 -12.05
CA LYS A 364 -26.65 15.32 -10.67
C LYS A 364 -25.19 15.55 -10.26
N PRO A 365 -24.89 16.52 -9.39
CA PRO A 365 -23.59 16.58 -8.71
C PRO A 365 -23.35 15.29 -7.91
N GLY A 366 -22.12 14.82 -7.85
CA GLY A 366 -21.78 13.56 -7.17
C GLY A 366 -20.52 12.87 -7.71
N ILE A 367 -20.30 11.65 -7.21
CA ILE A 367 -19.16 10.81 -7.60
C ILE A 367 -19.57 9.89 -8.77
N TYR A 368 -18.69 9.81 -9.76
CA TYR A 368 -18.77 8.93 -10.93
C TYR A 368 -17.47 8.14 -11.08
N PHE A 369 -17.52 7.06 -11.85
CA PHE A 369 -16.35 6.23 -12.13
C PHE A 369 -16.11 6.13 -13.63
N CYS A 370 -14.91 6.44 -14.08
CA CYS A 370 -14.45 6.26 -15.44
C CYS A 370 -13.59 5.00 -15.52
N THR A 371 -13.91 4.07 -16.41
CA THR A 371 -13.06 2.91 -16.68
C THR A 371 -12.42 3.03 -18.04
N ILE A 372 -11.16 2.58 -18.16
CA ILE A 372 -10.54 2.28 -19.45
C ILE A 372 -10.43 0.76 -19.61
N GLN A 373 -10.81 0.26 -20.78
CA GLN A 373 -10.58 -1.12 -21.18
C GLN A 373 -9.65 -1.15 -22.37
N GLU A 374 -8.72 -2.11 -22.37
CA GLU A 374 -7.80 -2.37 -23.47
C GLU A 374 -8.02 -3.81 -23.94
N ASN A 375 -8.31 -4.00 -25.23
CA ASN A 375 -8.55 -5.29 -25.85
C ASN A 375 -9.57 -6.16 -25.06
N GLY A 376 -10.62 -5.53 -24.53
CA GLY A 376 -11.69 -6.18 -23.75
C GLY A 376 -11.41 -6.40 -22.26
N LYS A 377 -10.24 -6.00 -21.75
CA LYS A 377 -9.89 -6.09 -20.32
C LYS A 377 -9.92 -4.71 -19.67
N VAL A 378 -10.67 -4.56 -18.57
CA VAL A 378 -10.63 -3.34 -17.75
C VAL A 378 -9.21 -3.19 -17.15
N LEU A 379 -8.55 -2.09 -17.44
CA LEU A 379 -7.19 -1.82 -16.94
C LEU A 379 -7.21 -0.93 -15.70
N ALA A 380 -7.99 0.14 -15.73
CA ALA A 380 -8.01 1.11 -14.63
C ALA A 380 -9.39 1.72 -14.46
N THR A 381 -9.68 2.15 -13.23
CA THR A 381 -10.87 2.94 -12.87
C THR A 381 -10.44 4.22 -12.18
N ARG A 382 -11.07 5.35 -12.54
CA ARG A 382 -10.82 6.67 -11.93
C ARG A 382 -12.10 7.28 -11.42
N LYS A 383 -12.00 7.90 -10.24
CA LYS A 383 -13.09 8.64 -9.60
C LYS A 383 -13.19 10.03 -10.21
N LEU A 384 -14.37 10.41 -10.67
CA LEU A 384 -14.70 11.75 -11.14
C LEU A 384 -15.64 12.44 -10.16
N MET A 385 -15.37 13.70 -9.81
CA MET A 385 -16.24 14.50 -8.95
C MET A 385 -16.92 15.60 -9.74
N LYS A 386 -18.25 15.53 -9.86
CA LYS A 386 -19.07 16.60 -10.46
C LYS A 386 -19.59 17.54 -9.38
N VAL A 387 -19.38 18.84 -9.58
CA VAL A 387 -19.98 19.93 -8.80
C VAL A 387 -21.09 20.64 -9.60
N LYS A 388 -21.82 21.55 -8.96
CA LYS A 388 -22.92 22.30 -9.59
C LYS A 388 -22.46 23.20 -10.72
#